data_AF-A0A1Q2TWI6-F1
#
_entry.id   AF-A0A1Q2TWI6-F1
#
_cell.length_a   1.000
_cell.length_b   1.000
_cell.length_c   1.000
_cell.angle_alpha   90.00
_cell.angle_beta   90.00
_cell.angle_gamma   90.00
#
_symmetry.space_group_name_H-M   'P 1'
#
loop_
_entity.id
_entity.type
_entity.pdbx_description
1 polymer ?
#
loop_
_entity_poly.entity_id
_entity_poly.type
_entity_poly.pdbx_seq_one_letter_code
_entity_poly.pdbx_strand_id
1 'polypeptide(L)' 'MKTLEQLFQYVLQAINRIFSPNEEPVPEVGVQPFEGDPYSDSSSWD' A
#
# COMPACT_ATOMS: atom_id res chain seq x y z
N MET A 1 3.14 5.05 -41.16
CA MET A 1 2.79 5.80 -39.91
C MET A 1 2.60 4.89 -38.68
N LYS A 2 2.93 3.59 -38.72
CA LYS A 2 2.74 2.69 -37.56
C LYS A 2 3.77 2.88 -36.44
N THR A 3 4.99 3.30 -36.79
CA THR A 3 6.10 3.48 -35.84
C THR A 3 5.94 4.70 -34.93
N LEU A 4 5.38 5.79 -35.45
CA LEU A 4 5.12 7.00 -34.67
C LEU A 4 4.00 6.77 -33.64
N GLU A 5 2.94 6.07 -34.04
CA GLU A 5 1.85 5.68 -33.15
C GLU A 5 2.34 4.79 -32.00
N GLN A 6 3.19 3.81 -32.29
CA GLN A 6 3.82 2.94 -31.28
C GLN A 6 4.67 3.74 -30.29
N LEU A 7 5.44 4.72 -30.77
CA LEU A 7 6.24 5.59 -29.91
C LEU A 7 5.35 6.41 -28.95
N PHE A 8 4.29 7.02 -29.47
CA PHE A 8 3.35 7.78 -28.63
C PHE A 8 2.65 6.88 -27.61
N GLN A 9 2.20 5.69 -28.01
CA GLN A 9 1.58 4.74 -27.08
C GLN A 9 2.55 4.36 -25.95
N TYR A 10 3.82 4.10 -26.25
CA TYR A 10 4.82 3.75 -25.25
C TYR A 10 5.06 4.90 -24.25
N VAL A 11 5.22 6.13 -24.74
CA VAL A 11 5.43 7.32 -23.90
C VAL A 11 4.20 7.62 -23.04
N LEU A 12 2.99 7.54 -23.61
CA LEU A 12 1.75 7.80 -22.89
C LEU A 12 1.50 6.77 -21.79
N GLN A 13 1.83 5.49 -22.01
CA GLN A 13 1.76 4.46 -20.97
C GLN A 13 2.70 4.75 -19.79
N ALA A 14 3.93 5.20 -20.07
CA ALA A 14 4.89 5.57 -19.04
C ALA A 14 4.42 6.78 -18.23
N ILE A 15 3.88 7.81 -18.91
CA ILE A 15 3.30 9.00 -18.26
C ILE A 15 2.15 8.59 -17.35
N ASN A 16 1.21 7.79 -17.85
CA ASN A 16 0.08 7.33 -17.05
C ASN A 16 0.53 6.52 -15.84
N ARG A 17 1.56 5.69 -15.95
CA ARG A 17 2.08 4.92 -14.80
C ARG A 17 2.74 5.80 -13.73
N ILE A 18 3.47 6.84 -14.13
CA ILE A 18 4.22 7.70 -13.19
C ILE A 18 3.30 8.72 -12.53
N PHE A 19 2.34 9.25 -13.29
CA PHE A 19 1.48 10.35 -12.87
C PHE A 19 0.04 9.93 -12.63
N SER A 20 -0.29 8.64 -12.69
CA SER A 20 -1.59 8.15 -12.24
C SER A 20 -1.77 8.49 -10.76
N PRO A 21 -3.00 8.82 -10.34
CA PRO A 21 -3.35 8.84 -8.94
C PRO A 21 -2.88 7.56 -8.26
N ASN A 22 -2.33 7.68 -7.06
CA ASN A 22 -1.95 6.52 -6.26
C ASN A 22 -3.26 5.82 -5.85
N GLU A 23 -3.62 4.75 -6.55
CA GLU A 23 -4.78 3.91 -6.22
C GLU A 23 -4.47 2.91 -5.11
N GLU A 24 -3.21 2.81 -4.68
CA GLU A 24 -2.86 2.02 -3.51
C GLU A 24 -3.58 2.62 -2.30
N PRO A 25 -4.51 1.88 -1.66
CA PRO A 25 -5.08 2.34 -0.41
C PRO A 25 -3.91 2.56 0.53
N VAL A 26 -3.79 3.78 1.06
CA VAL A 26 -2.90 4.01 2.19
C VAL A 26 -3.26 2.94 3.22
N PRO A 27 -2.32 2.07 3.61
CA PRO A 27 -2.62 1.11 4.63
C PRO A 27 -3.10 1.91 5.84
N GLU A 28 -4.13 1.44 6.53
CA GLU A 28 -4.61 2.06 7.78
C GLU A 28 -3.53 1.99 8.91
N VAL A 29 -2.32 1.54 8.59
CA VAL A 29 -1.16 1.42 9.47
C VAL A 29 -0.78 2.79 10.03
N GLY A 30 -0.71 2.80 11.36
CA GLY A 30 -0.88 3.99 12.19
C GLY A 30 -1.85 3.68 13.33
N VAL A 31 -2.81 2.77 13.12
CA VAL A 31 -3.52 2.12 14.23
C VAL A 31 -2.66 0.98 14.78
N GLN A 32 -2.38 1.01 16.09
CA GLN A 32 -1.64 -0.08 16.73
C GLN A 32 -2.48 -1.36 16.66
N PRO A 33 -1.96 -2.47 16.10
CA PRO A 33 -2.73 -3.70 15.93
C PRO A 33 -2.85 -4.55 17.20
N PHE A 34 -2.25 -4.12 18.32
CA PHE A 34 -2.27 -4.84 19.58
C PHE A 34 -2.82 -3.92 20.68
N GLU A 35 -4.08 -4.12 21.07
CA GLU A 35 -4.45 -3.88 22.46
C GLU A 35 -3.76 -5.00 23.24
N GLY A 36 -2.68 -4.66 23.95
CA GLY A 36 -1.98 -5.66 24.76
C GLY A 36 -2.94 -6.18 25.82
N ASP A 37 -3.30 -7.46 25.74
CA ASP A 37 -4.09 -8.10 26.79
C ASP A 37 -3.35 -7.88 28.13
N PRO A 38 -4.03 -7.36 29.17
CA PRO A 38 -3.40 -7.19 30.46
C PRO A 38 -2.89 -8.55 30.95
N TYR A 39 -1.63 -8.58 31.38
CA TYR A 39 -1.03 -9.78 31.95
C TYR A 39 -1.88 -10.25 33.14
N SER A 40 -2.57 -11.39 32.99
CA SER A 40 -3.24 -12.05 34.10
C SER A 40 -2.22 -12.87 34.87
N ASP A 41 -1.64 -12.24 35.89
CA ASP A 41 -0.87 -12.95 36.90
C ASP A 41 -1.83 -13.89 37.65
N SER A 42 -1.87 -15.16 37.22
CA SER A 42 -2.45 -16.25 38.00
C SER A 42 -1.33 -17.11 38.57
N SER A 43 -0.28 -16.47 39.11
CA SER A 43 0.49 -17.11 40.17
C SER A 43 -0.32 -17.06 41.46
N SER A 44 -1.26 -18.01 41.59
CA SER A 44 -1.59 -18.53 42.91
C SER A 44 -0.33 -19.19 43.46
N TRP A 45 0.52 -18.39 44.11
CA TRP A 45 1.45 -18.91 45.09
C TRP A 45 0.61 -19.30 46.32
N ASP A 46 0.32 -20.60 46.42
CA ASP A 46 -0.29 -21.36 47.53
C ASP A 46 -1.64 -20.90 48.13
#